data_AF-A0A1W1YAV1-F1
#
_entry.id   AF-A0A1W1YAV1-F1
#
_cell.length_a   1.000
_cell.length_b   1.000
_cell.length_c   1.000
_cell.angle_alpha   90.00
_cell.angle_beta   90.00
_cell.angle_gamma   90.00
#
_symmetry.space_group_name_H-M   'P 1'
#
loop_
_entity.id
_entity.type
_entity.pdbx_description
1 polymer ?
#
loop_
_entity_poly.entity_id
_entity_poly.type
_entity_poly.pdbx_seq_one_letter_code
_entity_poly.pdbx_strand_id
1 'polypeptide(L)'
;MKRTFFALLFLTILFFSCSKEKEIQYTFIGEFDYEIINDSLLNQTHLKGGLGYTIGDLEIQGVEIKNTDTVKNKEQNQFIVSMNSPISKALKNSEDIDCNCYPKNYNPLEVIKDTSVIKEKMFIYRIDETEKYNIILP
;
A
#
# COMPACT_ATOMS: atom_id res chain seq x y z
N MET A 1 3.94 23.85 -46.59
CA MET A 1 4.70 23.59 -45.34
C MET A 1 3.88 23.60 -44.04
N LYS A 2 2.56 23.91 -44.05
CA LYS A 2 1.73 23.94 -42.83
C LYS A 2 0.96 22.64 -42.53
N ARG A 3 0.77 21.76 -43.53
CA ARG A 3 -0.01 20.50 -43.39
C ARG A 3 0.76 19.37 -42.72
N THR A 4 2.08 19.31 -42.90
CA THR A 4 2.95 18.29 -42.28
C THR A 4 3.16 18.52 -40.78
N PHE A 5 3.08 19.76 -40.31
CA PHE A 5 3.24 20.09 -38.89
C PHE A 5 2.03 19.62 -38.06
N PHE A 6 0.82 19.68 -38.61
CA PHE A 6 -0.41 19.22 -37.96
C PHE A 6 -0.46 17.69 -37.82
N ALA A 7 0.05 16.97 -38.82
CA ALA A 7 0.13 15.50 -38.76
C ALA A 7 1.14 15.03 -37.70
N LEU A 8 2.25 15.75 -37.52
CA LEU A 8 3.25 15.45 -36.48
C LEU A 8 2.69 15.71 -35.07
N LEU A 9 1.92 16.80 -34.89
CA LEU A 9 1.27 17.14 -33.63
C LEU A 9 0.17 16.12 -33.25
N PHE A 10 -0.56 15.58 -34.23
CA PHE A 10 -1.59 14.57 -33.99
C PHE A 10 -0.98 13.20 -33.64
N LEU A 11 0.22 12.88 -34.16
CA LEU A 11 0.93 11.65 -33.81
C LEU A 11 1.46 11.69 -32.36
N THR A 12 1.83 12.86 -31.84
CA THR A 12 2.32 13.01 -30.46
C THR A 12 1.22 12.88 -29.39
N ILE A 13 -0.05 13.12 -29.74
CA ILE A 13 -1.17 13.06 -28.79
C ILE A 13 -1.63 11.61 -28.54
N LEU A 14 -1.34 10.67 -29.43
CA LEU A 14 -1.69 9.25 -29.24
C LEU A 14 -0.77 8.50 -28.25
N PHE A 15 0.30 9.14 -27.77
CA PHE A 15 1.21 8.60 -26.76
C PHE A 15 0.99 9.17 -25.36
N PHE A 16 -0.15 9.84 -25.10
CA PHE A 16 -0.55 10.08 -23.72
C PHE A 16 -0.93 8.74 -23.08
N SER A 17 0.10 8.12 -22.49
CA SER A 17 0.07 6.88 -21.73
C SER A 17 -1.18 6.78 -20.89
N CYS A 18 -2.02 5.81 -21.24
CA CYS A 18 -2.99 5.25 -20.31
C CYS A 18 -2.17 4.45 -19.29
N SER A 19 -1.70 5.12 -18.23
CA SER A 19 -1.12 4.40 -17.09
C SER A 19 -2.20 3.47 -16.55
N LYS A 20 -1.93 2.16 -16.54
CA LYS A 20 -2.83 1.18 -15.92
C LYS A 20 -2.83 1.30 -14.39
N GLU A 21 -1.81 1.94 -13.83
CA GLU A 21 -1.69 2.13 -12.38
C GLU A 21 -2.89 2.91 -11.86
N LYS A 22 -3.56 2.33 -10.87
CA LYS A 22 -4.65 2.98 -10.16
C LYS A 22 -4.26 3.09 -8.71
N GLU A 23 -4.04 4.33 -8.27
CA GLU A 23 -3.86 4.65 -6.86
C GLU A 23 -5.19 4.50 -6.11
N ILE A 24 -5.14 3.85 -4.95
CA ILE A 24 -6.32 3.70 -4.08
C ILE A 24 -6.43 4.87 -3.11
N GLN A 25 -7.65 5.15 -2.66
CA GLN A 25 -7.88 6.15 -1.63
C GLN A 25 -7.70 5.55 -0.23
N TYR A 26 -6.98 6.28 0.62
CA TYR A 26 -6.77 5.92 2.02
C TYR A 26 -6.64 7.18 2.88
N THR A 27 -7.02 7.05 4.14
CA THR A 27 -6.93 8.10 5.15
C THR A 27 -5.82 7.77 6.13
N PHE A 28 -4.85 8.67 6.31
CA PHE A 28 -3.87 8.54 7.38
C PHE A 28 -4.55 8.65 8.75
N ILE A 29 -4.34 7.64 9.60
CA ILE A 29 -4.93 7.56 10.94
C ILE A 29 -3.97 8.11 11.99
N GLY A 30 -2.69 7.79 11.91
CA GLY A 30 -1.69 8.31 12.85
C GLY A 30 -0.40 7.51 12.91
N GLU A 31 0.52 8.04 13.71
CA GLU A 31 1.76 7.38 14.13
C GLU A 31 1.56 6.75 15.51
N PHE A 32 1.98 5.51 15.69
CA PHE A 32 1.79 4.75 16.91
C PHE A 32 3.11 4.16 17.40
N ASP A 33 3.29 4.15 18.71
CA ASP A 33 4.33 3.36 19.35
C ASP A 33 4.02 1.87 19.22
N TYR A 34 5.05 1.05 19.13
CA TYR A 34 4.91 -0.40 19.08
C TYR A 34 5.97 -1.08 19.94
N GLU A 35 5.73 -2.35 20.25
CA GLU A 35 6.66 -3.20 20.98
C GLU A 35 6.74 -4.58 20.31
N ILE A 36 7.96 -5.05 20.07
CA ILE A 36 8.18 -6.40 19.51
C ILE A 36 8.08 -7.39 20.66
N ILE A 37 6.93 -8.06 20.77
CA ILE A 37 6.66 -9.06 21.81
C ILE A 37 7.20 -10.44 21.44
N ASN A 38 7.38 -10.73 20.14
CA ASN A 38 7.97 -11.98 19.67
C ASN A 38 8.58 -11.80 18.27
N ASP A 39 9.91 -11.66 18.20
CA ASP A 39 10.62 -11.51 16.92
C ASP A 39 10.38 -12.71 15.99
N SER A 40 10.38 -13.95 16.50
CA SER A 40 10.16 -15.13 15.65
C SER A 40 8.81 -15.11 14.92
N LEU A 41 7.76 -14.59 15.55
CA LEU A 41 6.44 -14.43 14.92
C LEU A 41 6.42 -13.24 13.97
N LEU A 42 7.00 -12.11 14.36
CA LEU A 42 7.15 -10.94 13.49
C LEU A 42 7.87 -11.30 12.18
N ASN A 43 8.85 -12.20 12.25
CA ASN A 43 9.64 -12.68 11.10
C ASN A 43 8.83 -13.45 10.08
N GLN A 44 7.65 -13.95 10.47
CA GLN A 44 6.71 -14.64 9.59
C GLN A 44 5.71 -13.67 8.96
N THR A 45 5.70 -12.40 9.39
CA THR A 45 4.84 -11.36 8.84
C THR A 45 5.55 -10.57 7.74
N HIS A 46 4.76 -9.92 6.90
CA HIS A 46 5.26 -9.03 5.85
C HIS A 46 5.83 -7.71 6.38
N LEU A 47 5.78 -7.44 7.70
CA LEU A 47 6.34 -6.21 8.30
C LEU A 47 7.87 -6.24 8.42
N LYS A 48 8.48 -7.43 8.48
CA LYS A 48 9.94 -7.57 8.54
C LYS A 48 10.54 -7.63 7.13
N GLY A 49 11.61 -6.87 6.89
CA GLY A 49 12.41 -6.99 5.67
C GLY A 49 12.37 -5.81 4.69
N GLY A 50 11.98 -4.60 5.13
CA GLY A 50 12.04 -3.39 4.29
C GLY A 50 10.81 -3.17 3.41
N LEU A 51 10.04 -4.23 3.14
CA LEU A 51 8.76 -4.25 2.41
C LEU A 51 7.57 -4.01 3.35
N GLY A 52 7.87 -3.59 4.58
CA GLY A 52 7.06 -3.79 5.78
C GLY A 52 5.71 -3.14 5.81
N TYR A 53 4.69 -3.76 5.21
CA TYR A 53 3.29 -3.44 5.48
C TYR A 53 2.40 -4.68 5.62
N THR A 54 1.32 -4.57 6.39
CA THR A 54 0.23 -5.54 6.40
C THR A 54 -1.08 -4.87 5.99
N ILE A 55 -1.98 -5.64 5.37
CA ILE A 55 -3.34 -5.22 5.08
C ILE A 55 -4.30 -6.10 5.86
N GLY A 56 -5.11 -5.50 6.72
CA GLY A 56 -6.04 -6.27 7.54
C GLY A 56 -6.51 -5.51 8.77
N ASP A 57 -6.73 -6.24 9.84
CA ASP A 57 -6.91 -5.67 11.16
C ASP A 57 -5.56 -5.16 11.74
N LEU A 58 -5.63 -4.58 12.94
CA LEU A 58 -4.46 -4.10 13.66
C LEU A 58 -3.80 -5.19 14.52
N GLU A 59 -4.19 -6.46 14.35
CA GLU A 59 -3.69 -7.58 15.12
C GLU A 59 -2.54 -8.27 14.37
N ILE A 60 -1.35 -7.73 14.58
CA ILE A 60 -0.13 -8.21 13.94
C ILE A 60 0.59 -9.21 14.86
N GLN A 61 0.92 -10.39 14.34
CA GLN A 61 1.66 -11.37 15.11
C GLN A 61 3.07 -10.88 15.47
N GLY A 62 3.44 -11.03 16.74
CA GLY A 62 4.77 -10.68 17.24
C GLY A 62 5.00 -9.20 17.52
N VAL A 63 4.02 -8.33 17.29
CA VAL A 63 4.09 -6.90 17.61
C VAL A 63 2.81 -6.42 18.28
N GLU A 64 2.98 -5.67 19.37
CA GLU A 64 1.89 -4.92 20.00
C GLU A 64 1.94 -3.45 19.55
N ILE A 65 0.83 -2.92 18.99
CA ILE A 65 0.70 -1.50 18.67
C ILE A 65 -0.08 -0.80 19.78
N LYS A 66 0.55 0.19 20.42
CA LYS A 66 0.03 0.87 21.60
C LYS A 66 -1.10 1.83 21.22
N ASN A 67 -2.10 1.96 22.09
CA ASN A 67 -3.21 2.92 21.96
C ASN A 67 -4.10 2.76 20.70
N THR A 68 -4.23 1.55 20.15
CA THR A 68 -5.04 1.30 18.95
C THR A 68 -6.53 1.09 19.21
N ASP A 69 -6.97 1.03 20.48
CA ASP A 69 -8.36 0.75 20.87
C ASP A 69 -9.36 1.74 20.28
N THR A 70 -8.94 3.01 20.10
CA THR A 70 -9.76 4.05 19.46
C THR A 70 -9.93 3.86 17.96
N VAL A 71 -9.05 3.09 17.33
CA VAL A 71 -9.05 2.78 15.89
C VAL A 71 -9.80 1.47 15.62
N LYS A 72 -9.67 0.47 16.52
CA LYS A 72 -10.28 -0.87 16.41
C LYS A 72 -11.81 -0.88 16.43
N ASN A 73 -12.45 0.08 17.11
CA ASN A 73 -13.92 0.15 17.24
C ASN A 73 -14.69 0.52 15.97
N LYS A 74 -14.02 0.67 14.83
CA LYS A 74 -14.67 0.96 13.55
C LYS A 74 -14.83 -0.34 12.78
N GLU A 75 -15.96 -1.01 12.99
CA GLU A 75 -16.37 -2.16 12.19
C GLU A 75 -16.23 -1.80 10.70
N GLN A 76 -15.56 -2.66 9.92
CA GLN A 76 -15.38 -2.61 8.44
C GLN A 76 -14.14 -1.92 7.85
N ASN A 77 -13.13 -1.53 8.63
CA ASN A 77 -11.94 -0.91 8.05
C ASN A 77 -10.82 -1.92 7.79
N GLN A 78 -10.36 -1.99 6.54
CA GLN A 78 -9.04 -2.55 6.23
C GLN A 78 -7.99 -1.48 6.46
N PHE A 79 -6.91 -1.83 7.13
CA PHE A 79 -5.81 -0.92 7.40
C PHE A 79 -4.57 -1.33 6.64
N ILE A 80 -3.83 -0.34 6.13
CA ILE A 80 -2.42 -0.51 5.76
C ILE A 80 -1.61 -0.12 6.99
N VAL A 81 -0.84 -1.04 7.53
CA VAL A 81 0.08 -0.76 8.65
C VAL A 81 1.48 -0.82 8.12
N SER A 82 2.24 0.27 8.19
CA SER A 82 3.65 0.30 7.77
C SER A 82 4.59 0.54 8.94
N MET A 83 5.65 -0.26 9.01
CA MET A 83 6.66 -0.18 10.07
C MET A 83 7.83 0.70 9.63
N ASN A 84 8.25 1.61 10.49
CA ASN A 84 9.44 2.45 10.39
C ASN A 84 9.49 3.54 9.31
N SER A 85 8.62 3.48 8.31
CA SER A 85 8.48 4.55 7.31
C SER A 85 7.02 4.68 6.89
N PRO A 86 6.54 5.91 6.59
CA PRO A 86 5.20 6.11 6.08
C PRO A 86 5.06 5.57 4.66
N ILE A 87 3.81 5.38 4.22
CA ILE A 87 3.52 5.05 2.82
C ILE A 87 3.48 6.33 1.98
N SER A 88 4.03 6.27 0.77
CA SER A 88 3.94 7.31 -0.24
C SER A 88 2.70 7.14 -1.12
N LYS A 89 2.43 5.91 -1.58
CA LYS A 89 1.25 5.57 -2.41
C LYS A 89 0.92 4.09 -2.33
N ALA A 90 -0.30 3.73 -2.73
CA ALA A 90 -0.78 2.35 -2.80
C ALA A 90 -1.52 2.09 -4.12
N LEU A 91 -1.19 1.01 -4.84
CA LEU A 91 -1.55 0.79 -6.25
C LEU A 91 -2.23 -0.58 -6.49
N LYS A 92 -3.28 -0.59 -7.31
CA LYS A 92 -4.07 -1.80 -7.68
C LYS A 92 -3.58 -2.57 -8.92
N ASN A 93 -2.80 -1.94 -9.77
CA ASN A 93 -2.48 -2.43 -11.12
C ASN A 93 -1.09 -1.91 -11.55
N SER A 94 -0.12 -1.97 -10.66
CA SER A 94 1.26 -1.67 -11.02
C SER A 94 1.87 -2.75 -11.89
N GLU A 95 2.99 -2.44 -12.52
CA GLU A 95 3.75 -3.41 -13.32
C GLU A 95 4.16 -4.63 -12.48
N ASP A 96 4.42 -4.44 -11.18
CA ASP A 96 4.74 -5.52 -10.24
C ASP A 96 3.54 -6.44 -9.95
N ILE A 97 2.32 -5.96 -10.17
CA ILE A 97 1.07 -6.73 -10.05
C ILE A 97 0.72 -7.46 -11.36
N ASP A 98 1.04 -6.89 -12.53
CA ASP A 98 0.54 -7.32 -13.87
C ASP A 98 1.22 -8.59 -14.43
N CYS A 99 1.76 -9.49 -13.58
CA CYS A 99 2.41 -10.73 -14.05
C CYS A 99 1.47 -11.92 -14.35
N ASN A 100 0.14 -11.77 -14.29
CA ASN A 100 -0.85 -12.88 -14.42
C ASN A 100 -0.60 -14.08 -13.47
N CYS A 101 0.21 -13.85 -12.46
CA CYS A 101 0.79 -14.81 -11.52
C CYS A 101 -0.13 -15.01 -10.30
N TYR A 102 -1.08 -14.11 -10.08
CA TYR A 102 -2.03 -14.17 -8.97
C TYR A 102 -3.36 -14.78 -9.44
N PRO A 103 -3.95 -15.72 -8.67
CA PRO A 103 -5.27 -16.25 -8.98
C PRO A 103 -6.30 -15.11 -9.03
N LYS A 104 -7.28 -15.18 -9.95
CA LYS A 104 -8.30 -14.15 -10.18
C LYS A 104 -9.12 -13.71 -8.94
N ASN A 105 -9.06 -14.46 -7.86
CA ASN A 105 -9.78 -14.17 -6.61
C ASN A 105 -8.97 -13.28 -5.65
N TYR A 106 -7.78 -12.87 -6.06
CA TYR A 106 -6.93 -11.99 -5.27
C TYR A 106 -6.96 -10.57 -5.81
N ASN A 107 -7.08 -9.63 -4.87
CA ASN A 107 -6.99 -8.19 -5.09
C ASN A 107 -5.66 -7.72 -4.50
N PRO A 108 -4.56 -7.80 -5.27
CA PRO A 108 -3.25 -7.33 -4.81
C PRO A 108 -3.23 -5.82 -4.70
N LEU A 109 -2.42 -5.36 -3.74
CA LEU A 109 -2.12 -3.97 -3.53
C LEU A 109 -0.62 -3.83 -3.32
N GLU A 110 0.03 -3.07 -4.19
CA GLU A 110 1.41 -2.64 -3.98
C GLU A 110 1.40 -1.41 -3.08
N VAL A 111 2.24 -1.38 -2.05
CA VAL A 111 2.40 -0.20 -1.18
C VAL A 111 3.84 0.25 -1.25
N ILE A 112 4.02 1.49 -1.70
CA ILE A 112 5.32 2.12 -1.83
C ILE A 112 5.54 3.00 -0.60
N LYS A 113 6.67 2.81 0.06
CA LYS A 113 7.06 3.55 1.27
C LYS A 113 7.86 4.79 0.92
N ASP A 114 7.69 5.85 1.69
CA ASP A 114 8.60 6.99 1.66
C ASP A 114 9.81 6.70 2.55
N THR A 115 10.86 6.16 1.95
CA THR A 115 12.10 5.78 2.63
C THR A 115 12.97 6.97 3.04
N SER A 116 12.60 8.20 2.64
CA SER A 116 13.26 9.42 3.12
C SER A 116 12.92 9.73 4.58
N VAL A 117 11.81 9.18 5.09
CA VAL A 117 11.36 9.33 6.46
C VAL A 117 11.51 8.00 7.19
N ILE A 118 12.44 7.94 8.14
CA ILE A 118 12.66 6.78 9.01
C ILE A 118 12.41 7.20 10.45
N LYS A 119 11.43 6.57 11.10
CA LYS A 119 11.08 6.79 12.51
C LYS A 119 10.75 5.45 13.15
N GLU A 120 11.10 5.22 14.41
CA GLU A 120 10.69 4.02 15.15
C GLU A 120 9.21 4.11 15.57
N LYS A 121 8.32 4.04 14.57
CA LYS A 121 6.86 4.16 14.71
C LYS A 121 6.16 3.21 13.74
N MET A 122 4.92 2.85 14.08
CA MET A 122 3.96 2.25 13.16
C MET A 122 3.09 3.35 12.56
N PHE A 123 2.95 3.35 11.25
CA PHE A 123 2.08 4.26 10.50
C PHE A 123 0.83 3.50 10.06
N ILE A 124 -0.34 3.97 10.49
CA ILE A 124 -1.61 3.31 10.19
C ILE A 124 -2.41 4.17 9.22
N TYR A 125 -2.91 3.54 8.17
CA TYR A 125 -3.78 4.14 7.17
C TYR A 125 -5.03 3.28 7.05
N ARG A 126 -6.20 3.91 6.95
CA ARG A 126 -7.44 3.22 6.65
C ARG A 126 -7.68 3.26 5.15
N ILE A 127 -7.96 2.13 4.53
CA ILE A 127 -8.41 2.08 3.14
C ILE A 127 -9.88 2.54 3.10
N ASP A 128 -10.17 3.55 2.29
CA ASP A 128 -11.51 4.16 2.22
C ASP A 128 -12.44 3.46 1.22
N GLU A 129 -11.96 2.40 0.56
CA GLU A 129 -12.71 1.61 -0.41
C GLU A 129 -13.37 0.39 0.24
N THR A 130 -14.52 -0.02 -0.28
CA THR A 130 -15.27 -1.20 0.22
C THR A 130 -14.68 -2.54 -0.24
N GLU A 131 -13.81 -2.50 -1.24
CA GLU A 131 -13.13 -3.67 -1.76
C GLU A 131 -12.12 -4.21 -0.76
N LYS A 132 -12.14 -5.53 -0.53
CA LYS A 132 -11.16 -6.19 0.33
C LYS A 132 -9.91 -6.58 -0.46
N TYR A 133 -8.73 -6.18 0.01
CA TYR A 133 -7.43 -6.58 -0.53
C TYR A 133 -6.86 -7.76 0.25
N ASN A 134 -6.22 -8.69 -0.46
CA ASN A 134 -5.79 -9.99 0.08
C ASN A 134 -4.35 -10.39 -0.34
N ILE A 135 -3.61 -9.57 -1.09
CA ILE A 135 -2.19 -9.84 -1.43
C ILE A 135 -1.31 -8.62 -1.16
N ILE A 136 -0.18 -8.92 -0.55
CA ILE A 136 0.98 -8.06 -0.38
C ILE A 136 2.01 -8.50 -1.43
N LEU A 137 2.46 -7.57 -2.27
CA LEU A 137 3.65 -7.80 -3.07
C LEU A 137 4.89 -7.51 -2.22
N PRO A 138 5.95 -8.33 -2.30
CA PRO A 138 7.27 -7.92 -1.87
C PRO A 138 7.82 -6.80 -2.77
#